data_AF-A0AAU9IW08-F1
#
_entry.id   AF-A0AAU9IW08-F1
#
_cell.length_a   1.000
_cell.length_b   1.000
_cell.length_c   1.000
_cell.angle_alpha   90.00
_cell.angle_beta   90.00
_cell.angle_gamma   90.00
#
_symmetry.space_group_name_H-M   'P 1'
#
loop_
_entity.id
_entity.type
_entity.pdbx_description
1 polymer ?
#
loop_
_entity_poly.entity_id
_entity_poly.type
_entity_poly.pdbx_seq_one_letter_code
_entity_poly.pdbx_strand_id
1 'polypeptide(L)'
;MNSLSSYIANKTFIGIIIWLSSIYGFAILGIGELFVILSGIIFIFFNLGERKGVSAYSVFNDGCKKILGTSSASDLINQQTGQRKSTSKPEDYVEPSFIVRNQRLRNKPCPCGSGKKHKKCCLYAPEQDPED
;
A
#
# COMPACT_ATOMS: atom_id res chain seq x y z
N MET A 1 19.90 -6.72 39.57
CA MET A 1 18.72 -6.69 38.67
C MET A 1 17.52 -5.96 39.28
N ASN A 2 17.31 -6.00 40.61
CA ASN A 2 16.16 -5.36 41.25
C ASN A 2 16.21 -3.82 41.26
N SER A 3 17.38 -3.20 41.52
CA SER A 3 17.50 -1.73 41.57
C SER A 3 17.31 -1.05 40.21
N LEU A 4 17.82 -1.65 39.14
CA LEU A 4 17.69 -1.12 37.77
C LEU A 4 16.26 -1.24 37.25
N SER A 5 15.59 -2.36 37.54
CA SER A 5 14.17 -2.57 37.19
C SER A 5 13.28 -1.58 37.93
N SER A 6 13.48 -1.37 39.24
CA SER A 6 12.77 -0.36 40.01
C SER A 6 13.03 1.07 39.52
N TYR A 7 14.26 1.38 39.11
CA TYR A 7 14.60 2.70 38.57
C TYR A 7 13.90 2.99 37.23
N ILE A 8 13.86 2.01 36.33
CA ILE A 8 13.16 2.13 35.05
C ILE A 8 11.65 2.24 35.29
N ALA A 9 11.08 1.42 36.18
CA ALA A 9 9.67 1.48 36.55
C ALA A 9 9.27 2.83 37.17
N ASN A 10 10.15 3.43 37.99
CA ASN A 10 9.90 4.75 38.57
C ASN A 10 9.93 5.85 37.50
N LYS A 11 10.84 5.77 36.53
CA LYS A 11 10.89 6.73 35.41
C LYS A 11 9.65 6.67 34.54
N THR A 12 9.18 5.47 34.20
CA THR A 12 7.96 5.31 33.39
C THR A 12 6.74 5.78 34.16
N PHE A 13 6.64 5.47 35.46
CA PHE A 13 5.57 5.95 36.32
C PHE A 13 5.51 7.47 36.42
N ILE A 14 6.65 8.14 36.64
CA ILE A 14 6.75 9.60 36.64
C ILE A 14 6.31 10.17 35.28
N GLY A 15 6.75 9.55 34.18
CA GLY A 15 6.35 9.96 32.83
C GLY A 15 4.84 9.88 32.60
N ILE A 16 4.18 8.83 33.12
CA ILE A 16 2.72 8.67 33.04
C ILE A 16 2.00 9.77 33.83
N ILE A 17 2.46 10.08 35.05
CA ILE A 17 1.88 11.15 35.87
C ILE A 17 2.00 12.51 35.17
N ILE A 18 3.17 12.81 34.60
CA ILE A 18 3.37 14.04 33.84
C ILE A 18 2.42 14.10 32.64
N TRP A 19 2.30 13.01 31.88
CA TRP A 19 1.41 12.94 30.72
C TRP A 19 -0.07 13.13 31.09
N LEU A 20 -0.55 12.49 32.16
CA LEU A 20 -1.91 12.68 32.68
C LEU A 20 -2.15 14.11 33.17
N SER A 21 -1.15 14.72 33.81
CA SER A 21 -1.23 16.11 34.26
C SER A 21 -1.27 17.08 33.09
N SER A 22 -0.52 16.80 32.00
CA SER A 22 -0.60 17.56 30.75
C SER A 22 -1.97 17.44 30.10
N ILE A 23 -2.59 16.25 30.05
CA ILE A 23 -3.95 16.07 29.53
C ILE A 23 -4.93 16.97 30.28
N TYR A 24 -4.88 16.97 31.61
CA TYR A 24 -5.73 17.83 32.42
C TYR A 24 -5.51 19.32 32.13
N GLY A 25 -4.25 19.76 32.03
CA GLY A 25 -3.92 21.15 31.68
C GLY A 25 -4.43 21.56 30.31
N PHE A 26 -4.26 20.72 29.28
CA PHE A 26 -4.76 21.00 27.93
C PHE A 26 -6.28 20.89 27.80
N ALA A 27 -6.94 20.10 28.64
CA ALA A 27 -8.40 20.05 28.72
C ALA A 27 -8.99 21.38 29.21
N ILE A 28 -8.36 22.03 30.20
CA ILE A 28 -8.77 23.36 30.67
C ILE A 28 -8.64 24.42 29.56
N LEU A 29 -7.62 24.28 28.70
CA LEU A 29 -7.40 25.18 27.56
C LEU A 29 -8.31 24.87 26.35
N GLY A 30 -9.13 23.82 26.40
CA GLY A 30 -10.01 23.41 25.30
C GLY A 30 -9.31 22.70 24.13
N ILE A 31 -8.02 22.36 24.25
CA ILE A 31 -7.19 21.73 23.21
C ILE A 31 -6.84 20.27 23.56
N GLY A 32 -7.46 19.71 24.60
CA GLY A 32 -7.16 18.37 25.12
C GLY A 32 -7.27 17.26 24.07
N GLU A 33 -8.26 17.33 23.17
CA GLU A 33 -8.47 16.33 22.12
C GLU A 33 -7.28 16.24 21.15
N LEU A 34 -6.78 17.40 20.68
CA LEU A 34 -5.62 17.45 19.80
C LEU A 34 -4.37 16.91 20.49
N PHE A 35 -4.18 17.20 21.77
CA PHE A 35 -3.07 16.66 22.56
C PHE A 35 -3.11 15.13 22.65
N VAL A 36 -4.29 14.55 22.91
CA VAL A 36 -4.46 13.09 22.98
C VAL A 36 -4.21 12.43 21.62
N ILE A 37 -4.75 12.98 20.53
CA ILE A 37 -4.54 12.45 19.18
C ILE A 37 -3.06 12.49 18.79
N LEU A 38 -2.40 13.64 18.97
CA LEU A 38 -0.98 13.80 18.62
C LEU A 38 -0.08 12.91 19.47
N SER A 39 -0.33 12.82 20.78
CA SER A 39 0.43 11.93 21.66
C SER A 39 0.23 10.46 21.30
N GLY A 40 -0.97 10.05 20.90
CA GLY A 40 -1.25 8.70 20.39
C GLY A 40 -0.48 8.38 19.11
N ILE A 41 -0.44 9.31 18.15
CA ILE A 41 0.35 9.16 16.91
C ILE A 41 1.84 9.02 17.23
N ILE A 42 2.37 9.91 18.07
CA ILE A 42 3.78 9.85 18.51
C ILE A 42 4.05 8.50 19.18
N PHE A 43 3.19 8.07 20.10
CA PHE A 43 3.34 6.79 20.79
C PHE A 43 3.38 5.61 19.82
N ILE A 44 2.52 5.59 18.80
CA ILE A 44 2.55 4.58 17.74
C ILE A 44 3.93 4.55 17.09
N PHE A 45 4.45 5.69 16.61
CA PHE A 45 5.75 5.75 15.95
C PHE A 45 6.93 5.35 16.85
N PHE A 46 6.87 5.65 18.14
CA PHE A 46 7.89 5.19 19.10
C PHE A 46 7.73 3.72 19.50
N ASN A 47 6.55 3.14 19.30
CA ASN A 47 6.27 1.73 19.55
C ASN A 47 6.39 0.85 18.30
N LEU A 48 6.65 1.44 17.12
CA LEU A 48 6.98 0.69 15.91
C LEU A 48 8.31 -0.04 16.14
N GLY A 49 8.22 -1.30 16.58
CA GLY A 49 9.36 -2.19 16.74
C GLY A 49 10.03 -2.50 15.39
N GLU A 50 11.08 -3.32 15.44
CA GLU A 50 11.77 -3.74 14.23
C GLU A 50 10.86 -4.64 13.37
N ARG A 51 10.83 -4.33 12.07
CA ARG A 51 10.05 -5.10 11.11
C ARG A 51 10.64 -6.49 10.95
N LYS A 52 9.91 -7.51 11.40
CA LYS A 52 10.21 -8.92 11.10
C LYS A 52 9.31 -9.38 9.94
N GLY A 53 9.85 -9.39 8.72
CA GLY A 53 9.19 -9.94 7.54
C GLY A 53 9.02 -8.99 6.36
N VAL A 54 8.44 -9.54 5.29
CA VAL A 54 8.08 -8.85 4.05
C VAL A 54 6.94 -7.86 4.30
N SER A 55 6.90 -6.77 3.53
CA SER A 55 5.74 -5.88 3.54
C SER A 55 4.48 -6.63 3.12
N ALA A 56 3.31 -6.23 3.61
CA ALA A 56 2.05 -6.72 3.07
C ALA A 56 1.97 -6.56 1.55
N TYR A 57 2.67 -5.56 1.01
CA TYR A 57 2.83 -5.33 -0.42
C TYR A 57 3.70 -6.36 -1.15
N SER A 58 4.66 -6.99 -0.48
CA SER A 58 5.50 -8.03 -1.10
C SER A 58 4.79 -9.39 -1.17
N VAL A 59 3.68 -9.58 -0.47
CA VAL A 59 2.76 -10.72 -0.68
C VAL A 59 2.21 -10.74 -2.10
N PHE A 60 2.05 -9.56 -2.72
CA PHE A 60 1.51 -9.42 -4.07
C PHE A 60 2.58 -9.10 -5.12
N ASN A 61 3.84 -8.96 -4.71
CA ASN A 61 4.94 -8.58 -5.58
C ASN A 61 6.20 -9.38 -5.23
N ASP A 62 6.15 -10.67 -5.55
CA ASP A 62 7.28 -11.59 -5.40
C ASP A 62 8.52 -11.04 -6.13
N GLY A 63 9.62 -10.93 -5.39
CA GLY A 63 10.88 -10.40 -5.89
C GLY A 63 10.96 -8.86 -5.94
N CYS A 64 10.01 -8.14 -5.32
CA CYS A 64 9.99 -6.67 -5.27
C CYS A 64 10.16 -6.06 -6.67
N LYS A 65 9.52 -6.65 -7.68
CA LYS A 65 9.64 -6.20 -9.06
C LYS A 65 9.06 -4.81 -9.20
N LYS A 66 9.64 -4.03 -10.11
CA LYS A 66 9.21 -2.67 -10.34
C LYS A 66 7.79 -2.65 -10.89
N ILE A 67 6.90 -1.93 -10.21
CA ILE A 67 5.49 -1.83 -10.62
C ILE A 67 5.40 -0.95 -11.87
N LEU A 68 4.60 -1.38 -12.84
CA LEU A 68 4.30 -0.61 -14.04
C LEU A 68 3.82 0.80 -13.67
N GLY A 69 4.43 1.83 -14.25
CA GLY A 69 4.09 3.23 -13.97
C GLY A 69 4.89 3.89 -12.85
N THR A 70 5.71 3.14 -12.09
CA THR A 70 6.72 3.75 -11.23
C THR A 70 7.92 4.18 -12.08
N SER A 71 8.22 5.48 -12.13
CA SER A 71 9.40 5.98 -12.82
C SER A 71 10.64 5.70 -11.97
N SER A 72 11.61 4.96 -12.52
CA SER A 72 12.94 4.91 -11.91
C SER A 72 13.67 6.20 -12.24
N ALA A 73 14.58 6.64 -11.37
CA ALA A 73 15.50 7.73 -11.68
C ALA A 73 16.25 7.48 -13.00
N SER A 74 16.63 6.23 -13.26
CA SER A 74 17.25 5.80 -14.52
C SER A 74 16.35 6.01 -15.73
N ASP A 75 15.05 5.75 -15.60
CA ASP A 75 14.09 5.94 -16.69
C ASP A 75 13.87 7.42 -16.99
N LEU A 76 13.84 8.24 -15.94
CA LEU A 76 13.72 9.69 -16.09
C LEU A 76 14.91 10.27 -16.85
N ILE A 77 16.13 9.83 -16.49
CA ILE A 77 17.37 10.22 -17.18
C ILE A 77 17.34 9.77 -18.64
N ASN A 78 16.86 8.56 -18.92
CA ASN A 78 16.74 8.05 -20.30
C ASN A 78 15.68 8.82 -21.12
N GLN A 79 14.59 9.27 -20.50
CA GLN A 79 13.62 10.17 -21.14
C GLN A 79 14.20 11.55 -21.44
N GLN A 80 14.96 12.13 -20.49
CA GLN A 80 15.55 13.46 -20.64
C GLN A 80 16.69 13.51 -21.66
N THR A 81 17.49 12.44 -21.76
CA THR A 81 18.65 12.37 -22.66
C THR A 81 18.28 12.07 -24.12
N GLY A 82 17.00 11.84 -24.43
CA GLY A 82 16.52 11.61 -25.80
C GLY A 82 17.06 10.33 -26.45
N GLN A 83 17.80 9.50 -25.69
CA GLN A 83 18.26 8.21 -26.17
C GLN A 83 17.07 7.26 -26.21
N ARG A 84 16.36 7.23 -27.35
CA ARG A 84 15.50 6.12 -27.74
C ARG A 84 16.37 4.89 -28.00
N LYS A 85 16.92 4.30 -26.95
CA LYS A 85 17.35 2.92 -27.01
C LYS A 85 16.05 2.13 -27.09
N SER A 86 15.79 1.50 -28.23
CA SER A 86 14.84 0.41 -28.37
C SER A 86 15.28 -0.66 -27.38
N THR A 87 14.88 -0.50 -26.13
CA THR A 87 15.07 -1.52 -25.11
C THR A 87 14.18 -2.66 -25.53
N SER A 88 14.83 -3.72 -25.99
CA SER A 88 14.32 -5.08 -25.87
C SER A 88 13.51 -5.16 -24.58
N LYS A 89 12.26 -5.61 -24.71
CA LYS A 89 11.35 -5.94 -23.61
C LYS A 89 12.21 -6.51 -22.46
N PRO A 90 12.22 -5.89 -21.25
CA PRO A 90 12.99 -6.41 -20.14
C PRO A 90 12.67 -7.90 -19.98
N GLU A 91 13.68 -8.76 -19.86
CA GLU A 91 13.51 -10.22 -19.79
C GLU A 91 12.56 -10.65 -18.65
N ASP A 92 12.31 -9.77 -17.68
CA ASP A 92 11.44 -9.99 -16.52
C ASP A 92 10.08 -9.27 -16.58
N TYR A 93 9.66 -8.80 -17.75
CA TYR A 93 8.31 -8.27 -17.94
C TYR A 93 7.29 -9.42 -18.04
N VAL A 94 6.62 -9.73 -16.92
CA VAL A 94 5.48 -10.65 -16.91
C VAL A 94 4.32 -9.94 -17.61
N GLU A 95 4.05 -10.34 -18.85
CA GLU A 95 2.88 -9.87 -19.58
C GLU A 95 1.63 -10.49 -18.92
N PRO A 96 0.68 -9.68 -18.42
CA PRO A 96 -0.52 -10.21 -17.80
C PRO A 96 -1.31 -11.04 -18.81
N SER A 97 -1.42 -12.35 -18.54
CA SER A 97 -2.06 -13.35 -19.41
C SER A 97 -3.53 -13.05 -19.71
N PHE A 98 -4.16 -12.16 -18.94
CA PHE A 98 -5.55 -11.75 -19.12
C PHE A 98 -5.75 -10.62 -20.13
N ILE A 99 -4.70 -9.93 -20.60
CA ILE A 99 -4.84 -8.89 -21.65
C ILE A 99 -4.51 -9.48 -23.02
N VAL A 100 -5.22 -10.53 -23.41
CA VAL A 100 -5.33 -10.86 -24.83
C VAL A 100 -6.56 -10.12 -25.38
N ARG A 101 -6.38 -8.85 -25.77
CA ARG A 101 -7.38 -8.13 -26.60
C ARG A 101 -7.38 -8.69 -28.02
N ASN A 102 -7.72 -9.97 -28.18
CA ASN A 102 -7.90 -10.54 -29.49
C ASN A 102 -9.28 -10.13 -30.02
N GLN A 103 -9.29 -9.02 -30.76
CA GLN A 103 -10.49 -8.48 -31.41
C GLN A 103 -11.18 -9.55 -32.30
N ARG A 104 -10.42 -10.49 -32.87
CA ARG A 104 -10.95 -11.57 -33.73
C ARG A 104 -11.75 -12.62 -32.95
N LEU A 105 -11.55 -12.75 -31.63
CA LEU A 105 -12.31 -13.68 -30.77
C LEU A 105 -13.60 -13.05 -30.23
N ARG A 106 -13.68 -11.72 -30.18
CA ARG A 106 -14.75 -10.97 -29.50
C ARG A 106 -16.16 -11.25 -30.07
N ASN A 107 -16.28 -11.47 -31.37
CA ASN A 107 -17.56 -11.74 -32.06
C ASN A 107 -17.80 -13.22 -32.43
N LYS A 108 -16.84 -14.12 -32.18
CA LYS A 108 -16.99 -15.56 -32.45
C LYS A 108 -17.89 -16.23 -31.38
N PRO A 109 -18.49 -17.40 -31.68
CA PRO A 109 -19.19 -18.19 -30.66
C PRO A 109 -18.26 -18.46 -29.48
N CYS A 110 -18.81 -18.35 -28.28
CA CYS A 110 -18.05 -18.46 -27.05
C CYS A 110 -17.59 -19.92 -26.82
N PRO A 111 -16.31 -20.16 -26.50
CA PRO A 111 -15.79 -21.52 -26.31
C PRO A 111 -16.39 -22.28 -25.12
N CYS A 112 -17.14 -21.63 -24.23
CA CYS A 112 -17.86 -22.30 -23.14
C CYS A 112 -19.10 -23.09 -23.61
N GLY A 113 -19.41 -23.09 -24.92
CA GLY A 113 -20.53 -23.85 -25.49
C GLY A 113 -21.89 -23.17 -25.37
N SER A 114 -21.96 -21.94 -24.85
CA SER A 114 -23.24 -21.22 -24.65
C SER A 114 -23.95 -20.77 -25.93
N GLY A 115 -23.29 -20.89 -27.09
CA GLY A 115 -23.79 -20.37 -28.38
C GLY A 115 -23.80 -18.83 -28.49
N LYS A 116 -23.52 -18.09 -27.41
CA LYS A 116 -23.48 -16.62 -27.40
C LYS A 116 -22.15 -16.09 -27.97
N LYS A 117 -22.11 -14.85 -28.46
CA LYS A 117 -20.86 -14.18 -28.86
C LYS A 117 -19.94 -14.04 -27.64
N HIS A 118 -18.64 -14.28 -27.80
CA HIS A 118 -17.67 -14.29 -26.70
C HIS A 118 -17.73 -13.01 -25.82
N LYS A 119 -17.88 -11.83 -26.43
CA LYS A 119 -18.02 -10.53 -25.73
C LYS A 119 -19.27 -10.35 -24.86
N LYS A 120 -20.32 -11.14 -25.13
CA LYS A 120 -21.59 -11.12 -24.38
C LYS A 120 -21.71 -12.34 -23.47
N CYS A 121 -20.61 -13.05 -23.23
CA CYS A 121 -20.56 -14.27 -22.43
C CYS A 121 -19.35 -14.20 -21.49
N CYS A 122 -18.31 -15.01 -21.69
CA CYS A 122 -17.15 -15.04 -20.79
C CYS A 122 -16.35 -13.72 -20.71
N LEU A 123 -16.48 -12.84 -21.70
CA LEU A 123 -15.83 -11.51 -21.69
C LEU A 123 -16.79 -10.37 -21.30
N TYR A 124 -18.01 -10.69 -20.86
CA TYR A 124 -18.94 -9.69 -20.38
C TYR A 124 -18.64 -9.35 -18.92
N ALA A 125 -18.21 -8.13 -18.65
CA ALA A 125 -18.27 -7.54 -17.32
C ALA A 125 -19.57 -6.75 -17.25
N PRO A 126 -20.51 -7.07 -16.35
CA PRO A 126 -21.67 -6.21 -16.14
C PRO A 126 -21.17 -4.85 -15.65
N GLU A 127 -21.58 -3.77 -16.31
CA GLU A 127 -21.41 -2.43 -15.74
C GLU A 127 -22.27 -2.37 -14.47
N GLN A 128 -21.67 -1.92 -13.36
CA GLN A 128 -22.42 -1.62 -12.15
C GLN A 128 -23.24 -0.37 -12.44
N ASP A 129 -24.54 -0.54 -12.68
CA ASP A 129 -25.47 0.59 -12.71
C ASP A 129 -25.46 1.24 -11.31
N PRO A 130 -25.27 2.56 -11.19
CA PRO A 130 -25.39 3.25 -9.91
C PRO A 130 -26.84 3.11 -9.45
N GLU A 131 -27.03 2.61 -8.22
CA GLU A 131 -28.34 2.47 -7.58
C GLU A 131 -29.08 3.82 -7.56
N ASP A 132 -30.31 3.84 -8.09
CA ASP A 132 -31.27 4.94 -7.99
C ASP A 132 -31.85 5.09 -6.57
#